data_AF-A0A6M3XUL7-F1
#
_entry.id   AF-A0A6M3XUL7-F1
#
_cell.length_a   1.000
_cell.length_b   1.000
_cell.length_c   1.000
_cell.angle_alpha   90.00
_cell.angle_beta   90.00
_cell.angle_gamma   90.00
#
_symmetry.space_group_name_H-M   'P 1'
#
loop_
_entity.id
_entity.type
_entity.pdbx_description
1 polymer ?
#
loop_
_entity_poly.entity_id
_entity_poly.type
_entity_poly.pdbx_seq_one_letter_code
_entity_poly.pdbx_strand_id
1 'polypeptide(L)'
;MKDLNKLQELSDRELEIHTENAAALLGDLKDHARLQAKYYRWSSKAQKNVDDLSLKLEIVAADIIQEIIEKSDKPIPASAKGELRKVDIFKDARYQLAKSRLNSAMEEMNYLQGLTRAFEGRGYRLKEVVTLVSRSLKEEELRVYGKDLEKAAEGLEFPSDFG
;
A
#
# COMPACT_ATOMS: atom_id res chain seq x y z
N MET A 1 -14.48 -0.88 -4.96
CA MET A 1 -14.81 -2.08 -4.14
C MET A 1 -14.52 -3.41 -4.83
N LYS A 2 -14.99 -3.69 -6.06
CA LYS A 2 -14.72 -5.01 -6.72
C LYS A 2 -13.23 -5.33 -6.88
N ASP A 3 -12.38 -4.33 -7.10
CA ASP A 3 -10.93 -4.54 -7.27
C ASP A 3 -10.18 -4.81 -5.95
N LEU A 4 -10.67 -4.30 -4.81
CA LEU A 4 -10.05 -4.52 -3.50
C LEU A 4 -10.24 -5.96 -3.01
N ASN A 5 -11.42 -6.55 -3.22
CA ASN A 5 -11.66 -7.94 -2.84
C ASN A 5 -10.73 -8.90 -3.60
N LYS A 6 -10.52 -8.64 -4.90
CA LYS A 6 -9.60 -9.43 -5.72
C LYS A 6 -8.14 -9.25 -5.27
N LEU A 7 -7.77 -8.03 -4.89
CA LEU A 7 -6.46 -7.74 -4.35
C LEU A 7 -6.24 -8.45 -3.01
N GLN A 8 -7.27 -8.53 -2.18
CA GLN A 8 -7.26 -9.24 -0.90
C GLN A 8 -7.09 -10.75 -1.07
N GLU A 9 -7.89 -11.38 -1.92
CA GLU A 9 -7.74 -12.81 -2.21
C GLU A 9 -6.35 -13.15 -2.77
N LEU A 10 -5.79 -12.26 -3.60
CA LEU A 10 -4.44 -12.41 -4.14
C LEU A 10 -3.39 -12.29 -3.03
N SER A 11 -3.50 -11.26 -2.18
CA SER A 11 -2.51 -11.02 -1.13
C SER A 11 -2.53 -12.09 -0.05
N ASP A 12 -3.70 -12.61 0.31
CA ASP A 12 -3.83 -13.65 1.34
C ASP A 12 -3.04 -14.90 0.93
N ARG A 13 -3.09 -15.27 -0.35
CA ARG A 13 -2.30 -16.37 -0.92
C ARG A 13 -0.81 -16.05 -1.01
N GLU A 14 -0.46 -14.83 -1.40
CA GLU A 14 0.94 -14.42 -1.56
C GLU A 14 1.67 -14.17 -0.23
N LEU A 15 0.93 -13.98 0.88
CA LEU A 15 1.48 -13.83 2.23
C LEU A 15 1.77 -15.16 2.92
N GLU A 16 1.18 -16.26 2.46
CA GLU A 16 1.40 -17.60 3.00
C GLU A 16 2.89 -18.00 2.94
N ILE A 17 3.35 -18.73 3.95
CA ILE A 17 4.70 -19.28 4.03
C ILE A 17 4.57 -20.81 4.06
N HIS A 18 5.07 -21.43 3.01
CA HIS A 18 5.10 -22.87 2.76
C HIS A 18 6.33 -23.46 3.47
N THR A 19 6.06 -24.34 4.43
CA THR A 19 7.09 -24.92 5.33
C THR A 19 7.15 -26.45 5.26
N GLU A 20 6.49 -27.06 4.29
CA GLU A 20 6.32 -28.52 4.17
C GLU A 20 7.65 -29.22 3.88
N ASN A 21 8.59 -28.54 3.22
CA ASN A 21 9.95 -29.00 2.99
C ASN A 21 10.91 -27.85 2.67
N ALA A 22 12.22 -28.13 2.74
CA ALA A 22 13.28 -27.14 2.48
C ALA A 22 13.20 -26.51 1.07
N ALA A 23 12.72 -27.25 0.06
CA ALA A 23 12.60 -26.74 -1.29
C ALA A 23 11.44 -25.74 -1.43
N ALA A 24 10.31 -25.98 -0.77
CA ALA A 24 9.17 -25.06 -0.71
C ALA A 24 9.58 -23.74 -0.02
N LEU A 25 10.27 -23.83 1.12
CA LEU A 25 10.79 -22.67 1.83
C LEU A 25 11.80 -21.87 0.99
N LEU A 26 12.68 -22.55 0.26
CA LEU A 26 13.63 -21.90 -0.65
C LEU A 26 12.90 -21.18 -1.80
N GLY A 27 11.80 -21.75 -2.30
CA GLY A 27 10.91 -21.10 -3.26
C GLY A 27 10.36 -19.79 -2.70
N ASP A 28 9.81 -19.83 -1.49
CA ASP A 28 9.24 -18.66 -0.84
C ASP A 28 10.25 -17.55 -0.54
N LEU A 29 11.49 -17.91 -0.17
CA LEU A 29 12.59 -16.95 0.00
C LEU A 29 12.94 -16.25 -1.30
N LYS A 30 13.03 -17.00 -2.41
CA LYS A 30 13.35 -16.44 -3.73
C LYS A 30 12.23 -15.55 -4.26
N ASP A 31 10.98 -15.95 -4.07
CA ASP A 31 9.82 -15.19 -4.51
C ASP A 31 9.54 -13.96 -3.64
N HIS A 32 9.99 -13.96 -2.38
CA HIS A 32 9.72 -12.89 -1.43
C HIS A 32 10.12 -11.51 -1.96
N ALA A 33 11.38 -11.36 -2.40
CA ALA A 33 11.89 -10.08 -2.89
C ALA A 33 11.08 -9.56 -4.10
N ARG A 34 10.67 -10.48 -4.99
CA ARG A 34 9.85 -10.16 -6.16
C ARG A 34 8.46 -9.66 -5.75
N LEU A 35 7.82 -10.34 -4.79
CA LEU A 35 6.50 -9.97 -4.28
C LEU A 35 6.56 -8.64 -3.51
N GLN A 36 7.54 -8.47 -2.63
CA GLN A 36 7.75 -7.24 -1.89
C GLN A 36 7.94 -6.05 -2.84
N ALA A 37 8.81 -6.17 -3.85
CA ALA A 37 9.02 -5.14 -4.87
C ALA A 37 7.77 -4.86 -5.72
N LYS A 38 6.90 -5.85 -5.94
CA LYS A 38 5.60 -5.66 -6.60
C LYS A 38 4.69 -4.77 -5.75
N TYR A 39 4.55 -5.05 -4.46
CA TYR A 39 3.68 -4.28 -3.56
C TYR A 39 4.20 -2.87 -3.29
N TYR A 40 5.52 -2.66 -3.15
CA TYR A 40 6.09 -1.31 -3.10
C TYR A 40 5.72 -0.49 -4.35
N ARG A 41 5.90 -1.07 -5.55
CA ARG A 41 5.54 -0.38 -6.81
C ARG A 41 4.06 -0.03 -6.88
N TRP A 42 3.19 -0.93 -6.45
CA TRP A 42 1.75 -0.68 -6.42
C TRP A 42 1.38 0.40 -5.40
N SER A 43 1.95 0.34 -4.20
CA SER A 43 1.80 1.37 -3.16
C SER A 43 2.26 2.76 -3.65
N SER A 44 3.44 2.86 -4.27
CA SER A 44 3.91 4.13 -4.85
C SER A 44 3.01 4.65 -5.97
N LYS A 45 2.43 3.77 -6.80
CA LYS A 45 1.48 4.17 -7.83
C LYS A 45 0.17 4.67 -7.22
N ALA A 46 -0.32 4.02 -6.17
CA ALA A 46 -1.53 4.43 -5.46
C ALA A 46 -1.34 5.79 -4.77
N GLN A 47 -0.17 6.04 -4.16
CA GLN A 47 0.17 7.35 -3.58
C GLN A 47 0.11 8.46 -4.64
N LYS A 48 0.73 8.26 -5.80
CA LYS A 48 0.65 9.24 -6.91
C LYS A 48 -0.79 9.53 -7.34
N ASN A 49 -1.64 8.49 -7.40
CA ASN A 49 -3.05 8.66 -7.74
C ASN A 49 -3.80 9.47 -6.67
N VAL A 50 -3.50 9.27 -5.38
CA VAL A 50 -4.04 10.08 -4.29
C VAL A 50 -3.61 11.53 -4.44
N ASP A 51 -2.33 11.78 -4.73
CA ASP A 51 -1.79 13.14 -4.92
C ASP A 51 -2.49 13.85 -6.10
N ASP A 52 -2.62 13.15 -7.23
CA ASP A 52 -3.30 13.67 -8.43
C ASP A 52 -4.79 13.98 -8.16
N LEU A 53 -5.49 13.11 -7.44
CA LEU A 53 -6.90 13.31 -7.10
C LEU A 53 -7.09 14.40 -6.04
N SER A 54 -6.15 14.54 -5.11
CA SER A 54 -6.14 15.62 -4.12
C SER A 54 -6.00 16.98 -4.80
N LEU A 55 -5.07 17.10 -5.76
CA LEU A 55 -4.91 18.31 -6.56
C LEU A 55 -6.18 18.62 -7.36
N LYS A 56 -6.79 17.62 -8.01
CA LYS A 56 -8.06 17.80 -8.73
C LYS A 56 -9.19 18.27 -7.84
N LEU A 57 -9.27 17.78 -6.60
CA LEU A 57 -10.28 18.23 -5.65
C LEU A 57 -10.10 19.71 -5.28
N GLU A 58 -8.87 20.18 -5.07
CA GLU A 58 -8.58 21.59 -4.80
C GLU A 58 -8.93 22.49 -5.99
N ILE A 59 -8.64 22.05 -7.22
CA ILE A 59 -9.05 22.78 -8.44
C ILE A 59 -10.57 22.89 -8.51
N VAL A 60 -11.30 21.77 -8.36
CA VAL A 60 -12.77 21.77 -8.36
C VAL A 60 -13.33 22.69 -7.27
N ALA A 61 -12.75 22.67 -6.08
CA ALA A 61 -13.15 23.57 -5.00
C ALA A 61 -12.93 25.03 -5.35
N ALA A 62 -11.80 25.37 -5.99
CA ALA A 62 -11.51 26.73 -6.45
C ALA A 62 -12.51 27.20 -7.51
N ASP A 63 -12.81 26.37 -8.51
CA ASP A 63 -13.78 26.66 -9.57
C ASP A 63 -15.18 26.95 -8.98
N ILE A 64 -15.62 26.14 -8.01
CA ILE A 64 -16.91 26.34 -7.33
C ILE A 64 -16.93 27.65 -6.55
N ILE A 65 -15.86 27.98 -5.83
CA ILE A 65 -15.75 29.26 -5.10
C ILE A 65 -15.85 30.43 -6.08
N GLN A 66 -15.16 30.33 -7.21
CA GLN A 66 -15.19 31.38 -8.22
C GLN A 66 -16.61 31.56 -8.78
N GLU A 67 -17.31 30.48 -9.14
CA GLU A 67 -18.70 30.54 -9.61
C GLU A 67 -19.65 31.16 -8.56
N ILE A 68 -19.46 30.85 -7.27
CA ILE A 68 -20.26 31.44 -6.19
C ILE A 68 -20.00 32.94 -6.08
N ILE A 69 -18.74 33.36 -6.17
CA ILE A 69 -18.36 34.79 -6.13
C ILE A 69 -18.94 35.53 -7.34
N GLU A 70 -18.84 34.96 -8.54
CA GLU A 70 -19.35 35.56 -9.79
C GLU A 70 -20.87 35.70 -9.82
N LYS A 71 -21.60 34.77 -9.18
CA LYS A 71 -23.07 34.81 -9.05
C LYS A 71 -23.55 35.70 -7.91
N SER A 72 -22.65 36.21 -7.06
CA SER A 72 -23.01 37.05 -5.93
C SER A 72 -23.10 38.52 -6.35
N ASP A 73 -24.29 39.11 -6.21
CA ASP A 73 -24.51 40.54 -6.45
C ASP A 73 -23.76 41.47 -5.47
N LYS A 74 -23.20 40.90 -4.40
CA LYS A 74 -22.42 41.62 -3.39
C LYS A 74 -20.99 41.08 -3.30
N PRO A 75 -19.99 41.95 -3.07
CA PRO A 75 -18.61 41.49 -2.87
C PRO A 75 -18.55 40.59 -1.63
N ILE A 76 -18.07 39.36 -1.81
CA ILE A 76 -17.87 38.43 -0.69
C ILE A 76 -16.59 38.85 0.06
N PRO A 77 -16.67 39.21 1.36
CA PRO A 77 -15.49 39.60 2.12
C PRO A 77 -14.52 38.42 2.27
N ALA A 78 -13.22 38.72 2.35
CA ALA A 78 -12.17 37.69 2.39
C ALA A 78 -12.33 36.70 3.56
N SER A 79 -12.89 37.15 4.70
CA SER A 79 -13.22 36.32 5.86
C SER A 79 -14.29 35.26 5.57
N ALA A 80 -15.23 35.52 4.66
CA ALA A 80 -16.31 34.60 4.31
C ALA A 80 -15.88 33.52 3.29
N LYS A 81 -14.75 33.71 2.58
CA LYS A 81 -14.22 32.69 1.65
C LYS A 81 -13.89 31.36 2.34
N GLY A 82 -13.45 31.42 3.60
CA GLY A 82 -13.22 30.23 4.42
C GLY A 82 -14.52 29.52 4.85
N GLU A 83 -15.61 30.27 5.02
CA GLU A 83 -16.93 29.73 5.35
C GLU A 83 -17.59 29.07 4.15
N LEU A 84 -17.41 29.63 2.94
CA LEU A 84 -17.86 29.00 1.68
C LEU A 84 -17.28 27.59 1.51
N ARG A 85 -16.00 27.39 1.85
CA ARG A 85 -15.36 26.06 1.86
C ARG A 85 -16.04 25.09 2.81
N LYS A 86 -16.65 25.57 3.90
CA LYS A 86 -17.25 24.73 4.96
C LYS A 86 -18.73 24.42 4.75
N VAL A 87 -19.46 25.23 4.00
CA VAL A 87 -20.94 25.14 3.95
C VAL A 87 -21.48 24.88 2.54
N ASP A 88 -20.96 25.57 1.52
CA ASP A 88 -21.58 25.57 0.19
C ASP A 88 -20.85 24.64 -0.79
N ILE A 89 -19.52 24.55 -0.73
CA ILE A 89 -18.75 23.63 -1.59
C ILE A 89 -19.14 22.16 -1.33
N PHE A 90 -19.38 21.79 -0.06
CA PHE A 90 -19.78 20.44 0.30
C PHE A 90 -21.15 20.04 -0.26
N LYS A 91 -21.97 20.97 -0.74
CA LYS A 91 -23.26 20.63 -1.37
C LYS A 91 -23.15 20.47 -2.89
N ASP A 92 -22.03 20.88 -3.50
CA ASP A 92 -21.82 20.75 -4.93
C ASP A 92 -21.53 19.29 -5.33
N ALA A 93 -22.28 18.78 -6.29
CA ALA A 93 -22.18 17.40 -6.76
C ALA A 93 -20.80 17.08 -7.36
N ARG A 94 -20.13 18.05 -8.01
CA ARG A 94 -18.78 17.89 -8.57
C ARG A 94 -17.76 17.68 -7.47
N TYR A 95 -17.84 18.49 -6.41
CA TYR A 95 -16.98 18.35 -5.24
C TYR A 95 -17.20 17.00 -4.57
N GLN A 96 -18.47 16.61 -4.34
CA GLN A 96 -18.80 15.32 -3.73
C GLN A 96 -18.29 14.13 -4.55
N LEU A 97 -18.42 14.17 -5.87
CA LEU A 97 -17.89 13.14 -6.76
C LEU A 97 -16.36 13.08 -6.71
N ALA A 98 -15.68 14.22 -6.77
CA ALA A 98 -14.22 14.30 -6.68
C ALA A 98 -13.73 13.79 -5.31
N LYS A 99 -14.42 14.16 -4.22
CA LYS A 99 -14.11 13.72 -2.86
C LYS A 99 -14.30 12.22 -2.69
N SER A 100 -15.39 11.66 -3.21
CA SER A 100 -15.66 10.22 -3.18
C SER A 100 -14.58 9.41 -3.91
N ARG A 101 -14.13 9.89 -5.08
CA ARG A 101 -13.01 9.28 -5.83
C ARG A 101 -11.70 9.34 -5.04
N LEU A 102 -11.39 10.48 -4.43
CA LEU A 102 -10.21 10.62 -3.58
C LEU A 102 -10.26 9.66 -2.39
N ASN A 103 -11.39 9.57 -1.68
CA ASN A 103 -11.55 8.65 -0.55
C ASN A 103 -11.33 7.19 -0.99
N SER A 104 -11.88 6.79 -2.14
CA SER A 104 -11.67 5.43 -2.68
C SER A 104 -10.19 5.16 -3.00
N ALA A 105 -9.48 6.14 -3.56
CA ALA A 105 -8.05 6.00 -3.83
C ALA A 105 -7.20 5.95 -2.55
N MET A 106 -7.59 6.71 -1.52
CA MET A 106 -6.94 6.67 -0.20
C MET A 106 -7.13 5.31 0.48
N GLU A 107 -8.32 4.72 0.39
CA GLU A 107 -8.58 3.35 0.89
C GLU A 107 -7.64 2.33 0.23
N GLU A 108 -7.53 2.38 -1.10
CA GLU A 108 -6.62 1.51 -1.86
C GLU A 108 -5.15 1.71 -1.48
N MET A 109 -4.71 2.96 -1.39
CA MET A 109 -3.36 3.31 -0.98
C MET A 109 -3.04 2.80 0.43
N ASN A 110 -3.93 3.05 1.40
CA ASN A 110 -3.76 2.58 2.78
C ASN A 110 -3.67 1.06 2.85
N TYR A 111 -4.51 0.36 2.08
CA TYR A 111 -4.48 -1.09 2.00
C TYR A 111 -3.15 -1.61 1.44
N LEU A 112 -2.66 -1.03 0.32
CA LEU A 112 -1.38 -1.41 -0.28
C LEU A 112 -0.17 -1.08 0.62
N GLN A 113 -0.21 0.01 1.37
CA GLN A 113 0.80 0.33 2.39
C GLN A 113 0.77 -0.70 3.53
N GLY A 114 -0.41 -1.12 3.98
CA GLY A 114 -0.58 -2.21 4.94
C GLY A 114 0.03 -3.52 4.42
N LEU A 115 -0.22 -3.87 3.16
CA LEU A 115 0.38 -5.06 2.54
C LEU A 115 1.90 -4.95 2.43
N THR A 116 2.43 -3.78 2.09
CA THR A 116 3.89 -3.55 2.05
C THR A 116 4.53 -3.91 3.40
N ARG A 117 3.94 -3.44 4.51
CA ARG A 117 4.38 -3.79 5.88
C ARG A 117 4.20 -5.28 6.20
N ALA A 118 3.10 -5.87 5.74
CA ALA A 118 2.87 -7.31 5.92
C ALA A 118 3.96 -8.15 5.21
N PHE A 119 4.40 -7.73 4.02
CA PHE A 119 5.53 -8.37 3.34
C PHE A 119 6.86 -8.14 4.06
N GLU A 120 7.14 -6.95 4.60
CA GLU A 120 8.31 -6.76 5.47
C GLU A 120 8.27 -7.75 6.65
N GLY A 121 7.12 -7.86 7.33
CA GLY A 121 6.89 -8.85 8.40
C GLY A 121 7.09 -10.30 7.94
N ARG A 122 6.59 -10.66 6.75
CA ARG A 122 6.78 -11.98 6.13
C ARG A 122 8.26 -12.29 5.94
N GLY A 123 9.06 -11.31 5.51
CA GLY A 123 10.50 -11.50 5.33
C GLY A 123 11.21 -11.81 6.64
N TYR A 124 10.90 -11.10 7.73
CA TYR A 124 11.45 -11.45 9.05
C TYR A 124 11.05 -12.86 9.46
N ARG A 125 9.78 -13.21 9.26
CA ARG A 125 9.27 -14.55 9.59
C ARG A 125 9.98 -15.64 8.79
N LEU A 126 10.27 -15.41 7.52
CA LEU A 126 11.04 -16.34 6.69
C LEU A 126 12.45 -16.57 7.24
N LYS A 127 13.16 -15.52 7.70
CA LYS A 127 14.47 -15.68 8.35
C LYS A 127 14.39 -16.54 9.61
N GLU A 128 13.38 -16.32 10.44
CA GLU A 128 13.16 -17.13 11.64
C GLU A 128 12.91 -18.61 11.29
N VAL A 129 12.05 -18.86 10.31
CA VAL A 129 11.73 -20.22 9.85
C VAL A 129 12.98 -20.91 9.30
N VAL A 130 13.78 -20.23 8.48
CA VAL A 130 15.07 -20.75 8.01
C VAL A 130 15.98 -21.13 9.18
N THR A 131 16.11 -20.26 10.17
CA THR A 131 16.94 -20.51 11.35
C THR A 131 16.48 -21.76 12.11
N LEU A 132 15.16 -21.95 12.26
CA LEU A 132 14.59 -23.13 12.92
C LEU A 132 14.79 -24.39 12.10
N VAL A 133 14.53 -24.32 10.79
CA VAL A 133 14.66 -25.44 9.86
C VAL A 133 16.12 -25.89 9.83
N SER A 134 17.09 -25.00 9.63
CA SER A 134 18.52 -25.33 9.60
C SER A 134 19.01 -26.03 10.87
N ARG A 135 18.39 -25.79 12.04
CA ARG A 135 18.71 -26.51 13.29
C ARG A 135 18.12 -27.91 13.37
N SER A 136 17.08 -28.18 12.59
CA SER A 136 16.30 -29.43 12.60
C SER A 136 16.57 -30.35 11.41
N LEU A 137 17.23 -29.84 10.36
CA LEU A 137 17.55 -30.61 9.16
C LEU A 137 18.49 -31.78 9.48
N LYS A 138 18.25 -32.91 8.82
CA LYS A 138 19.18 -34.03 8.81
C LYS A 138 20.44 -33.65 8.01
N GLU A 139 21.56 -34.29 8.31
CA GLU A 139 22.88 -33.94 7.76
C GLU A 139 22.92 -33.95 6.21
N GLU A 140 22.17 -34.87 5.58
CA GLU A 140 22.01 -34.93 4.12
C GLU A 140 21.23 -33.75 3.53
N GLU A 141 20.13 -33.33 4.16
CA GLU A 141 19.34 -32.19 3.69
C GLU A 141 20.07 -30.87 3.95
N LEU A 142 20.82 -30.78 5.06
CA LEU A 142 21.66 -29.62 5.37
C LEU A 142 22.75 -29.43 4.31
N ARG A 143 23.35 -30.53 3.81
CA ARG A 143 24.34 -30.48 2.73
C ARG A 143 23.76 -29.98 1.41
N VAL A 144 22.52 -30.32 1.11
CA VAL A 144 21.86 -29.96 -0.15
C VAL A 144 21.26 -28.55 -0.10
N TYR A 145 20.56 -28.20 0.98
CA TYR A 145 19.76 -26.97 1.05
C TYR A 145 20.27 -25.94 2.04
N GLY A 146 21.09 -26.31 3.03
CA GLY A 146 21.47 -25.43 4.13
C GLY A 146 22.12 -24.12 3.66
N LYS A 147 23.13 -24.22 2.79
CA LYS A 147 23.82 -23.04 2.23
C LYS A 147 22.92 -22.16 1.37
N ASP A 148 22.02 -22.77 0.60
CA ASP A 148 21.11 -22.04 -0.28
C ASP A 148 20.03 -21.30 0.51
N LEU A 149 19.52 -21.92 1.58
CA LEU A 149 18.57 -21.31 2.50
C LEU A 149 19.19 -20.15 3.27
N GLU A 150 20.40 -20.33 3.83
CA GLU A 150 21.11 -19.26 4.54
C GLU A 150 21.40 -18.08 3.62
N LYS A 151 21.96 -18.34 2.43
CA LYS A 151 22.25 -17.29 1.46
C LYS A 151 20.99 -16.56 0.98
N ALA A 152 19.91 -17.28 0.73
CA ALA A 152 18.64 -16.67 0.33
C ALA A 152 18.01 -15.85 1.46
N ALA A 153 18.14 -16.29 2.71
CA ALA A 153 17.70 -15.54 3.88
C ALA A 153 18.55 -14.27 4.09
N GLU A 154 19.88 -14.35 3.98
CA GLU A 154 20.78 -13.19 4.09
C GLU A 154 20.45 -12.10 3.06
N GLY A 155 20.06 -12.51 1.84
CA GLY A 155 19.66 -11.60 0.76
C GLY A 155 18.31 -10.89 0.97
N LEU A 156 17.59 -11.16 2.07
CA LEU A 156 16.42 -10.39 2.46
C LEU A 156 16.87 -9.09 3.14
N GLU A 157 16.83 -7.99 2.39
CA GLU A 157 17.10 -6.64 2.88
C GLU A 157 15.86 -6.07 3.58
N PHE A 158 16.06 -5.49 4.76
CA PHE A 158 15.03 -4.77 5.49
C PHE A 158 15.49 -3.34 5.77
N PRO A 159 14.61 -2.34 5.64
CA PRO A 159 14.91 -1.00 6.14
C PRO A 159 15.22 -1.09 7.64
N SER A 160 16.34 -0.50 8.08
CA SER A 160 16.81 -0.55 9.47
C SER A 160 16.02 0.32 10.45
N ASP A 161 15.10 1.14 9.94
CA ASP A 161 14.59 2.29 10.69
C ASP A 161 13.08 2.19 10.91
N PHE A 162 12.67 1.50 11.97
CA PHE A 162 11.42 1.77 12.70
C PHE A 162 11.54 1.20 14.13
N GLY A 163 12.29 1.91 14.96
CA GLY A 163 12.22 1.86 16.43
C GLY A 163 11.56 3.13 16.96
#